data_AF-A0A2N6AAM8-F1
#
_entry.id   AF-A0A2N6AAM8-F1
#
_cell.length_a   1.000
_cell.length_b   1.000
_cell.length_c   1.000
_cell.angle_alpha   90.00
_cell.angle_beta   90.00
_cell.angle_gamma   90.00
#
_symmetry.space_group_name_H-M   'P 1'
#
loop_
_entity.id
_entity.type
_entity.pdbx_description
1 polymer ?
#
loop_
_entity_poly.entity_id
_entity_poly.type
_entity_poly.pdbx_seq_one_letter_code
_entity_poly.pdbx_strand_id
1 'polypeptide(L)'
;MDKLVDGIKKINPGDINKSRRIVLDSIVEEAEQKPKPKAQGEKMLDGVFGLRRKPDKEKIKEENKIDPVKIKKAKLNIDQEIANEEEGKGLNNESISEEKKKSPPPKIELDKKAEKKRVKKRKNNESNKLKTEQEKKEKERIKEEEKKKKEEEKLTLQKKRENEKAKRLKEKEELKKKKKQDEEKQKKKKEEEAILKKEKAKAKWKNFKNNSKQFYINLKNKCIHSLKLVIIVLLIIVLVYMILAFVLLNYSNQSKFLRAITNRLTIPAIISSDGIMNLKEYQKIQEQYTASNSTEKFHTYLAKQIILNKLFLKYSTSDIDSLKEQIIYDEEINFAPYNRISKIKKLITEEGNFIKTASKLGDVGQATVYRNKLDDYEFANDVIDLKKNETSDIIVTKSGYYIAHCFDKNSESTSISYVYIPNISLEKYLYDESMMYNYWSLVNF
;
A
#
# COMPACT_ATOMS: atom_id res chain seq x y z
N MET A 1 -34.82 -75.54 -42.82
CA MET A 1 -35.15 -75.37 -41.38
C MET A 1 -33.89 -74.85 -40.71
N ASP A 2 -33.67 -73.53 -40.78
CA ASP A 2 -32.30 -73.02 -40.85
C ASP A 2 -31.92 -72.32 -39.54
N LYS A 3 -30.92 -72.88 -38.85
CA LYS A 3 -30.48 -72.39 -37.55
C LYS A 3 -29.46 -71.26 -37.74
N LEU A 4 -29.91 -70.02 -37.52
CA LEU A 4 -29.02 -68.88 -37.33
C LEU A 4 -28.08 -69.13 -36.13
N VAL A 5 -26.79 -68.93 -36.33
CA VAL A 5 -25.78 -69.02 -35.26
C VAL A 5 -25.74 -67.68 -34.53
N ASP A 6 -26.54 -67.57 -33.47
CA ASP A 6 -26.46 -66.44 -32.54
C ASP A 6 -25.25 -66.61 -31.61
N GLY A 7 -24.57 -65.51 -31.28
CA GLY A 7 -23.28 -65.58 -30.56
C GLY A 7 -22.54 -64.25 -30.33
N ILE A 8 -22.87 -63.16 -31.06
CA ILE A 8 -22.28 -61.84 -30.79
C ILE A 8 -23.07 -61.15 -29.68
N LYS A 9 -22.71 -61.48 -28.44
CA LYS A 9 -23.24 -60.85 -27.23
C LYS A 9 -22.97 -59.34 -27.26
N LYS A 10 -24.01 -58.52 -27.43
CA LYS A 10 -23.88 -57.04 -27.50
C LYS A 10 -23.16 -56.52 -26.25
N ILE A 11 -21.94 -56.01 -26.44
CA ILE A 11 -21.11 -55.48 -25.36
C ILE A 11 -21.76 -54.18 -24.85
N ASN A 12 -21.95 -54.09 -23.53
CA ASN A 12 -22.50 -52.91 -22.88
C ASN A 12 -21.50 -51.74 -23.01
N PRO A 13 -21.91 -50.52 -23.44
CA PRO A 13 -21.01 -49.36 -23.51
C PRO A 13 -20.30 -49.04 -22.19
N GLY A 14 -20.91 -49.38 -21.03
CA GLY A 14 -20.24 -49.26 -19.73
C GLY A 14 -18.96 -50.10 -19.61
N ASP A 15 -18.92 -51.28 -20.22
CA ASP A 15 -17.76 -52.17 -20.16
C ASP A 15 -16.70 -51.83 -21.23
N ILE A 16 -17.11 -51.22 -22.35
CA ILE A 16 -16.19 -50.58 -23.32
C ILE A 16 -15.45 -49.42 -22.66
N ASN A 17 -16.12 -48.63 -21.83
CA ASN A 17 -15.49 -47.53 -21.10
C ASN A 17 -14.56 -48.03 -19.97
N LYS A 18 -14.88 -49.14 -19.31
CA LYS A 18 -13.95 -49.79 -18.36
C LYS A 18 -12.69 -50.33 -19.05
N SER A 19 -12.82 -51.02 -20.18
CA SER A 19 -11.67 -51.58 -20.89
C SER A 19 -10.77 -50.48 -21.48
N ARG A 20 -11.37 -49.40 -22.03
CA ARG A 20 -10.63 -48.19 -22.41
C ARG A 20 -9.86 -47.58 -21.23
N ARG A 21 -10.47 -47.49 -20.05
CA ARG A 21 -9.82 -46.95 -18.85
C ARG A 21 -8.63 -47.82 -18.40
N ILE A 22 -8.81 -49.13 -18.32
CA ILE A 22 -7.72 -50.07 -17.96
C ILE A 22 -6.53 -49.95 -18.94
N VAL A 23 -6.80 -49.82 -20.24
CA VAL A 23 -5.73 -49.61 -21.24
C VAL A 23 -5.02 -48.26 -21.03
N LEU A 24 -5.77 -47.18 -20.79
CA LEU A 24 -5.17 -45.86 -20.53
C LEU A 24 -4.35 -45.83 -19.24
N ASP A 25 -4.87 -46.40 -18.14
CA ASP A 25 -4.18 -46.46 -16.85
C ASP A 25 -2.87 -47.27 -16.98
N SER A 26 -2.86 -48.38 -17.73
CA SER A 26 -1.63 -49.16 -17.99
C SER A 26 -0.56 -48.42 -18.79
N ILE A 27 -0.96 -47.49 -19.67
CA ILE A 27 -0.03 -46.64 -20.45
C ILE A 27 0.59 -45.54 -19.55
N VAL A 28 -0.10 -45.12 -18.48
CA VAL A 28 0.43 -44.19 -17.47
C VAL A 28 1.43 -44.90 -16.56
N GLU A 29 1.18 -46.14 -16.13
CA GLU A 29 2.15 -46.90 -15.31
C GLU A 29 3.48 -47.16 -16.05
N GLU A 30 3.47 -47.44 -17.35
CA GLU A 30 4.71 -47.53 -18.15
C GLU A 30 5.48 -46.20 -18.23
N ALA A 31 4.77 -45.06 -18.18
CA ALA A 31 5.39 -43.73 -18.24
C ALA A 31 6.08 -43.33 -16.92
N GLU A 32 5.60 -43.82 -15.77
CA GLU A 32 6.16 -43.49 -14.45
C GLU A 32 7.43 -44.29 -14.09
N GLN A 33 7.74 -45.40 -14.76
CA GLN A 33 8.90 -46.27 -14.47
C GLN A 33 10.27 -45.70 -14.89
N LYS A 34 10.45 -44.38 -14.93
CA LYS A 34 11.75 -43.73 -15.10
C LYS A 34 12.32 -43.29 -13.74
N PRO A 35 13.58 -43.61 -13.41
CA PRO A 35 14.12 -43.40 -12.08
C PRO A 35 14.26 -41.91 -11.74
N LYS A 36 13.44 -41.43 -10.80
CA LYS A 36 13.53 -40.07 -10.24
C LYS A 36 14.84 -39.93 -9.43
N PRO A 37 15.60 -38.82 -9.57
CA PRO A 37 16.80 -38.59 -8.76
C PRO A 37 16.44 -38.43 -7.27
N LYS A 38 17.37 -38.82 -6.38
CA LYS A 38 17.13 -38.87 -4.93
C LYS A 38 16.83 -37.48 -4.35
N ALA A 39 15.68 -37.34 -3.69
CA ALA A 39 15.37 -36.17 -2.88
C ALA A 39 16.24 -36.11 -1.61
N GLN A 40 16.57 -34.90 -1.16
CA GLN A 40 17.19 -34.66 0.14
C GLN A 40 16.32 -33.74 0.99
N GLY A 41 16.09 -34.14 2.25
CA GLY A 41 15.83 -33.21 3.35
C GLY A 41 14.42 -32.63 3.44
N GLU A 42 13.43 -33.46 3.77
CA GLU A 42 12.29 -32.93 4.54
C GLU A 42 12.79 -32.33 5.86
N LYS A 43 12.28 -31.15 6.22
CA LYS A 43 12.22 -30.70 7.61
C LYS A 43 10.82 -30.17 7.89
N MET A 44 10.09 -30.93 8.70
CA MET A 44 8.81 -30.51 9.27
C MET A 44 9.00 -29.20 10.05
N LEU A 45 8.05 -28.29 9.93
CA LEU A 45 7.88 -27.19 10.87
C LEU A 45 6.51 -27.33 11.53
N ASP A 46 6.54 -27.99 12.69
CA ASP A 46 5.41 -28.14 13.57
C ASP A 46 4.95 -26.76 14.10
N GLY A 47 3.67 -26.63 14.42
CA GLY A 47 3.11 -25.35 14.88
C GLY A 47 3.40 -25.07 16.35
N VAL A 48 3.46 -23.79 16.77
CA VAL A 48 3.22 -23.41 18.17
C VAL A 48 2.78 -21.94 18.33
N PHE A 49 1.84 -21.70 19.24
CA PHE A 49 1.44 -20.36 19.69
C PHE A 49 2.55 -19.73 20.56
N GLY A 50 3.16 -18.60 20.14
CA GLY A 50 4.40 -18.08 20.74
C GLY A 50 4.46 -16.58 21.07
N LEU A 51 3.74 -16.14 22.10
CA LEU A 51 4.01 -15.00 23.00
C LEU A 51 4.96 -13.85 22.56
N ARG A 52 4.35 -12.66 22.47
CA ARG A 52 4.93 -11.30 22.67
C ARG A 52 6.34 -11.24 23.31
N ARG A 53 7.28 -10.57 22.63
CA ARG A 53 8.36 -9.79 23.30
C ARG A 53 8.50 -8.42 22.64
N LYS A 54 8.97 -7.43 23.42
CA LYS A 54 9.37 -6.11 22.90
C LYS A 54 10.81 -6.20 22.39
N PRO A 55 11.21 -5.42 21.37
CA PRO A 55 12.61 -5.09 21.18
C PRO A 55 13.02 -4.02 22.20
N ASP A 56 14.05 -4.30 22.99
CA ASP A 56 14.85 -3.25 23.63
C ASP A 56 15.92 -2.74 22.66
N LYS A 57 16.47 -1.56 22.95
CA LYS A 57 17.50 -0.93 22.12
C LYS A 57 18.87 -1.51 22.46
N GLU A 58 19.74 -1.71 21.47
CA GLU A 58 21.04 -1.02 21.45
C GLU A 58 21.80 -1.11 20.10
N LYS A 59 22.59 -0.06 19.83
CA LYS A 59 23.87 -0.03 19.08
C LYS A 59 23.96 -0.75 17.71
N ILE A 60 23.74 0.01 16.64
CA ILE A 60 24.71 0.10 15.52
C ILE A 60 24.98 1.60 15.22
N LYS A 61 26.27 1.95 15.19
CA LYS A 61 26.94 3.11 14.54
C LYS A 61 27.73 2.52 13.34
N GLU A 62 28.20 3.18 12.28
CA GLU A 62 28.20 4.55 11.70
C GLU A 62 28.45 4.34 10.16
N GLU A 63 28.50 5.30 9.23
CA GLU A 63 28.29 6.76 9.18
C GLU A 63 27.15 7.09 8.18
N ASN A 64 26.61 8.30 8.22
CA ASN A 64 26.53 9.14 7.01
C ASN A 64 26.46 10.63 7.37
N LYS A 65 27.21 11.46 6.65
CA LYS A 65 27.40 12.90 6.96
C LYS A 65 26.46 13.79 6.14
N ILE A 66 25.68 14.66 6.78
CA ILE A 66 25.08 15.88 6.18
C ILE A 66 25.06 17.00 7.24
N ASP A 67 25.47 18.22 6.86
CA ASP A 67 25.75 19.32 7.80
C ASP A 67 24.53 20.08 8.37
N PRO A 68 24.54 20.44 9.66
CA PRO A 68 23.43 21.15 10.33
C PRO A 68 23.51 22.68 10.24
N VAL A 69 23.56 23.25 9.03
CA VAL A 69 23.59 24.73 8.82
C VAL A 69 22.20 25.33 8.52
N LYS A 70 21.14 24.50 8.43
CA LYS A 70 19.75 24.94 8.25
C LYS A 70 18.82 24.40 9.34
N ILE A 71 18.72 25.13 10.46
CA ILE A 71 17.53 25.33 11.34
C ILE A 71 17.93 26.34 12.45
N LYS A 72 18.13 27.61 12.06
CA LYS A 72 18.35 28.72 13.03
C LYS A 72 17.96 30.12 12.52
N LYS A 73 16.97 30.20 11.62
CA LYS A 73 16.33 31.45 11.16
C LYS A 73 14.81 31.27 11.10
N ALA A 74 14.17 31.17 12.27
CA ALA A 74 12.71 31.08 12.41
C ALA A 74 12.23 31.46 13.84
N LYS A 75 12.77 32.54 14.41
CA LYS A 75 12.28 33.23 15.64
C LYS A 75 13.14 34.47 15.96
N LEU A 76 12.95 35.50 15.14
CA LEU A 76 13.29 36.91 15.34
C LEU A 76 12.41 37.67 14.31
N ASN A 77 12.06 38.93 14.59
CA ASN A 77 10.99 39.72 13.93
C ASN A 77 9.56 39.41 14.43
N ILE A 78 9.33 39.74 15.70
CA ILE A 78 8.15 40.52 16.13
C ILE A 78 8.72 41.76 16.84
N ASP A 79 7.96 42.86 16.92
CA ASP A 79 8.34 44.17 17.49
C ASP A 79 9.30 45.04 16.65
N GLN A 80 8.89 45.37 15.41
CA GLN A 80 9.07 46.71 14.84
C GLN A 80 8.14 46.96 13.64
N GLU A 81 7.97 48.25 13.29
CA GLU A 81 7.12 48.80 12.19
C GLU A 81 5.60 48.85 12.46
N ILE A 82 5.23 49.84 13.29
CA ILE A 82 4.01 50.64 13.13
C ILE A 82 4.37 51.83 12.22
N ALA A 83 3.39 52.38 11.48
CA ALA A 83 3.48 53.36 10.39
C ALA A 83 3.76 52.72 9.00
N ASN A 84 3.09 53.11 7.90
CA ASN A 84 2.05 54.14 7.73
C ASN A 84 1.14 53.86 6.51
N GLU A 85 0.27 54.82 6.15
CA GLU A 85 -0.66 54.87 4.99
C GLU A 85 -1.92 53.99 5.17
N GLU A 86 -3.13 54.51 5.46
CA GLU A 86 -4.02 55.46 4.73
C GLU A 86 -4.72 54.78 3.52
N GLU A 87 -6.02 54.94 3.24
CA GLU A 87 -7.09 55.87 3.68
C GLU A 87 -8.34 55.08 4.19
N GLY A 88 -9.42 55.62 4.78
CA GLY A 88 -9.80 56.99 5.19
C GLY A 88 -11.32 57.11 5.52
N LYS A 89 -11.77 58.33 5.90
CA LYS A 89 -13.17 58.79 6.19
C LYS A 89 -13.80 58.36 7.54
N GLY A 90 -14.22 59.33 8.39
CA GLY A 90 -14.96 59.02 9.63
C GLY A 90 -15.14 60.14 10.69
N LEU A 91 -15.33 61.40 10.28
CA LEU A 91 -15.62 62.60 11.09
C LEU A 91 -16.32 62.43 12.46
N ASN A 92 -15.79 63.06 13.52
CA ASN A 92 -16.38 64.29 14.09
C ASN A 92 -15.51 64.99 15.17
N ASN A 93 -15.89 66.25 15.47
CA ASN A 93 -15.20 67.26 16.31
C ASN A 93 -15.25 66.91 17.84
N GLU A 94 -14.60 67.62 18.79
CA GLU A 94 -14.41 69.08 18.90
C GLU A 94 -13.33 69.52 19.93
N SER A 95 -12.51 70.52 19.53
CA SER A 95 -11.96 71.73 20.24
C SER A 95 -11.80 71.75 21.80
N ILE A 96 -10.81 72.38 22.47
CA ILE A 96 -9.58 73.20 22.22
C ILE A 96 -8.79 73.28 23.59
N SER A 97 -7.59 73.83 23.89
CA SER A 97 -6.43 74.58 23.29
C SER A 97 -5.15 74.19 24.11
N GLU A 98 -3.88 74.68 24.03
CA GLU A 98 -3.15 75.87 23.49
C GLU A 98 -3.32 77.19 24.31
N GLU A 99 -2.36 78.14 24.45
CA GLU A 99 -1.05 78.42 23.80
C GLU A 99 0.06 79.03 24.72
N LYS A 100 1.33 78.59 24.56
CA LYS A 100 2.66 79.31 24.36
C LYS A 100 3.01 80.64 25.12
N LYS A 101 4.19 81.30 25.02
CA LYS A 101 5.57 81.10 24.47
C LYS A 101 6.59 81.18 25.71
N LYS A 102 7.93 81.41 25.74
CA LYS A 102 9.06 81.72 24.80
C LYS A 102 10.48 81.23 25.33
N SER A 103 11.55 82.06 25.38
CA SER A 103 13.00 81.67 25.31
C SER A 103 14.01 82.88 25.38
N PRO A 104 15.38 82.76 25.46
CA PRO A 104 16.32 81.83 26.18
C PRO A 104 17.62 82.51 26.85
N PRO A 105 18.97 82.31 26.57
CA PRO A 105 20.14 82.66 27.47
C PRO A 105 21.23 83.58 26.77
N PRO A 106 22.62 83.53 26.85
CA PRO A 106 23.66 82.86 27.72
C PRO A 106 25.04 83.61 28.05
N LYS A 107 25.95 82.95 28.83
CA LYS A 107 27.48 82.93 28.86
C LYS A 107 28.41 84.12 29.30
N ILE A 108 29.45 83.78 30.13
CA ILE A 108 30.86 84.30 30.23
C ILE A 108 31.19 85.66 30.95
N GLU A 109 32.39 85.96 31.53
CA GLU A 109 33.30 85.25 32.50
C GLU A 109 34.56 86.10 32.97
N LEU A 110 35.38 85.58 33.93
CA LEU A 110 36.80 85.90 34.34
C LEU A 110 37.29 87.22 35.06
N ASP A 111 37.65 87.06 36.35
CA ASP A 111 38.98 87.27 37.02
C ASP A 111 39.62 88.62 37.56
N LYS A 112 40.08 88.55 38.84
CA LYS A 112 41.31 89.11 39.52
C LYS A 112 41.67 90.62 39.72
N LYS A 113 41.73 91.05 41.00
CA LYS A 113 42.92 91.55 41.82
C LYS A 113 42.44 92.18 43.15
N ALA A 114 42.99 91.92 44.37
CA ALA A 114 44.28 92.31 44.98
C ALA A 114 44.40 93.84 45.28
N GLU A 115 44.89 94.37 46.42
CA GLU A 115 45.53 93.85 47.66
C GLU A 115 45.52 94.97 48.78
N LYS A 116 45.98 94.69 50.02
CA LYS A 116 46.46 95.67 51.07
C LYS A 116 45.40 96.56 51.79
N LYS A 117 45.63 97.16 52.98
CA LYS A 117 46.34 96.80 54.25
C LYS A 117 46.09 97.91 55.33
N ARG A 118 45.88 97.52 56.61
CA ARG A 118 46.39 98.22 57.85
C ARG A 118 45.83 99.65 58.19
N VAL A 119 46.04 100.30 59.37
CA VAL A 119 46.20 99.96 60.83
C VAL A 119 46.29 101.28 61.67
N LYS A 120 46.18 101.21 63.03
CA LYS A 120 46.53 102.21 64.10
C LYS A 120 45.51 103.34 64.43
N LYS A 121 45.63 104.14 65.53
CA LYS A 121 46.02 103.96 66.98
C LYS A 121 46.30 105.34 67.65
N ARG A 122 46.06 105.49 68.98
CA ARG A 122 46.55 106.57 69.89
C ARG A 122 45.89 107.96 69.70
N LYS A 123 46.00 108.95 70.59
CA LYS A 123 46.72 109.14 71.89
C LYS A 123 45.69 109.61 72.98
N ASN A 124 45.97 109.98 74.25
CA ASN A 124 47.15 110.20 75.12
C ASN A 124 47.11 109.21 76.32
N ASN A 125 48.14 108.96 77.16
CA ASN A 125 49.13 109.81 77.87
C ASN A 125 48.46 110.71 78.95
N GLU A 126 48.94 110.80 80.21
CA GLU A 126 50.02 110.04 80.88
C GLU A 126 49.92 110.16 82.42
N SER A 127 49.66 109.06 83.13
CA SER A 127 49.81 108.97 84.59
C SER A 127 49.89 107.52 85.09
N ASN A 128 50.32 107.33 86.34
CA ASN A 128 50.27 106.06 87.10
C ASN A 128 50.99 104.85 86.51
N LYS A 129 52.33 104.98 86.45
CA LYS A 129 53.34 103.94 86.16
C LYS A 129 53.43 102.81 87.23
N LEU A 130 52.32 102.52 87.91
CA LEU A 130 52.21 101.70 89.14
C LEU A 130 51.09 100.65 89.11
N LYS A 131 50.28 100.56 88.04
CA LYS A 131 49.20 99.55 87.90
C LYS A 131 49.56 98.33 87.02
N THR A 132 50.72 98.34 86.38
CA THR A 132 51.04 97.44 85.24
C THR A 132 51.36 95.99 85.63
N GLU A 133 51.51 95.68 86.92
CA GLU A 133 51.97 94.37 87.39
C GLU A 133 50.83 93.42 87.84
N GLN A 134 49.69 93.96 88.27
CA GLN A 134 48.54 93.16 88.69
C GLN A 134 47.78 92.56 87.49
N GLU A 135 47.54 93.34 86.42
CA GLU A 135 46.78 92.87 85.23
C GLU A 135 47.37 91.62 84.53
N LYS A 136 48.67 91.37 84.65
CA LYS A 136 49.30 90.21 84.00
C LYS A 136 48.90 88.88 84.63
N LYS A 137 48.80 88.80 85.95
CA LYS A 137 48.51 87.55 86.68
C LYS A 137 47.07 87.08 86.55
N GLU A 138 46.15 88.00 86.26
CA GLU A 138 44.72 87.70 86.08
C GLU A 138 44.41 87.13 84.67
N LYS A 139 45.09 87.66 83.63
CA LYS A 139 44.86 87.28 82.22
C LYS A 139 45.40 85.90 81.82
N GLU A 140 46.17 85.23 82.68
CA GLU A 140 46.60 83.84 82.48
C GLU A 140 45.57 82.83 83.02
N ARG A 141 45.02 83.04 84.23
CA ARG A 141 44.03 82.13 84.84
C ARG A 141 42.80 81.90 83.95
N ILE A 142 42.28 82.97 83.35
CA ILE A 142 41.10 82.92 82.47
C ILE A 142 41.30 82.00 81.25
N LYS A 143 42.54 81.87 80.74
CA LYS A 143 42.85 81.01 79.58
C LYS A 143 42.95 79.53 79.91
N GLU A 144 43.07 79.17 81.19
CA GLU A 144 43.25 77.77 81.61
C GLU A 144 41.90 77.09 81.85
N GLU A 145 40.92 77.79 82.44
CA GLU A 145 39.54 77.29 82.56
C GLU A 145 38.86 77.08 81.19
N GLU A 146 39.10 77.99 80.24
CA GLU A 146 38.52 77.92 78.89
C GLU A 146 38.92 76.66 78.11
N LYS A 147 40.11 76.09 78.40
CA LYS A 147 40.58 74.85 77.79
C LYS A 147 39.86 73.63 78.35
N LYS A 148 39.74 73.52 79.68
CA LYS A 148 39.15 72.35 80.35
C LYS A 148 37.71 72.10 79.90
N LYS A 149 36.89 73.15 79.82
CA LYS A 149 35.50 73.08 79.33
C LYS A 149 35.39 72.54 77.90
N LYS A 150 36.39 72.80 77.04
CA LYS A 150 36.41 72.36 75.62
C LYS A 150 36.89 70.91 75.42
N GLU A 151 37.32 70.21 76.48
CA GLU A 151 37.66 68.78 76.42
C GLU A 151 36.49 67.91 76.92
N GLU A 152 35.81 68.29 78.01
CA GLU A 152 34.63 67.59 78.53
C GLU A 152 33.50 67.51 77.48
N GLU A 153 33.26 68.60 76.75
CA GLU A 153 32.25 68.68 75.71
C GLU A 153 32.53 67.72 74.53
N LYS A 154 33.81 67.48 74.19
CA LYS A 154 34.20 66.50 73.17
C LYS A 154 33.98 65.06 73.66
N LEU A 155 34.32 64.77 74.92
CA LEU A 155 34.22 63.44 75.51
C LEU A 155 32.77 62.96 75.58
N THR A 156 31.84 63.85 75.94
CA THR A 156 30.40 63.54 75.97
C THR A 156 29.82 63.31 74.58
N LEU A 157 30.31 64.01 73.55
CA LEU A 157 29.88 63.83 72.17
C LEU A 157 30.32 62.47 71.58
N GLN A 158 31.49 61.95 71.94
CA GLN A 158 31.93 60.60 71.53
C GLN A 158 31.02 59.51 72.12
N LYS A 159 30.77 59.52 73.44
CA LYS A 159 29.94 58.50 74.11
C LYS A 159 28.52 58.40 73.55
N LYS A 160 27.94 59.51 73.07
CA LYS A 160 26.63 59.51 72.38
C LYS A 160 26.68 58.73 71.05
N ARG A 161 27.74 58.90 70.25
CA ARG A 161 27.88 58.26 68.92
C ARG A 161 28.09 56.75 68.99
N GLU A 162 28.70 56.24 70.05
CA GLU A 162 28.94 54.80 70.21
C GLU A 162 27.66 54.04 70.61
N ASN A 163 26.91 54.57 71.58
CA ASN A 163 25.61 54.02 71.97
C ASN A 163 24.61 53.97 70.81
N GLU A 164 24.64 54.94 69.90
CA GLU A 164 23.77 54.95 68.72
C GLU A 164 24.14 53.84 67.70
N LYS A 165 25.44 53.61 67.47
CA LYS A 165 25.92 52.49 66.63
C LYS A 165 25.50 51.13 67.20
N ALA A 166 25.57 50.97 68.52
CA ALA A 166 25.20 49.73 69.21
C ALA A 166 23.71 49.39 69.04
N LYS A 167 22.81 50.39 69.10
CA LYS A 167 21.37 50.20 68.85
C LYS A 167 21.09 49.76 67.40
N ARG A 168 21.64 50.50 66.43
CA ARG A 168 21.49 50.23 64.98
C ARG A 168 22.03 48.85 64.53
N LEU A 169 22.88 48.21 65.34
CA LEU A 169 23.34 46.83 65.11
C LEU A 169 22.30 45.80 65.57
N LYS A 170 21.74 45.93 66.78
CA LYS A 170 20.75 44.97 67.32
C LYS A 170 19.48 44.90 66.46
N GLU A 171 18.95 46.04 66.04
CA GLU A 171 17.78 46.13 65.15
C GLU A 171 17.97 45.34 63.83
N LYS A 172 19.19 45.38 63.27
CA LYS A 172 19.52 44.66 62.03
C LYS A 172 19.58 43.14 62.21
N GLU A 173 19.86 42.64 63.41
CA GLU A 173 19.85 41.19 63.68
C GLU A 173 18.42 40.66 63.84
N GLU A 174 17.55 41.39 64.53
CA GLU A 174 16.14 41.00 64.68
C GLU A 174 15.41 40.99 63.33
N LEU A 175 15.66 42.00 62.49
CA LEU A 175 15.14 42.05 61.11
C LEU A 175 15.61 40.86 60.25
N LYS A 176 16.85 40.39 60.43
CA LYS A 176 17.34 39.17 59.77
C LYS A 176 16.68 37.90 60.31
N LYS A 177 16.44 37.81 61.62
CA LYS A 177 15.78 36.65 62.25
C LYS A 177 14.32 36.51 61.79
N LYS A 178 13.55 37.60 61.78
CA LYS A 178 12.15 37.60 61.30
C LYS A 178 12.04 37.16 59.83
N LYS A 179 12.83 37.76 58.92
CA LYS A 179 12.82 37.41 57.49
C LYS A 179 13.04 35.92 57.23
N LYS A 180 13.99 35.27 57.94
CA LYS A 180 14.23 33.82 57.81
C LYS A 180 13.02 32.97 58.20
N GLN A 181 12.31 33.32 59.27
CA GLN A 181 11.12 32.59 59.71
C GLN A 181 9.96 32.71 58.71
N ASP A 182 9.79 33.88 58.10
CA ASP A 182 8.73 34.10 57.11
C ASP A 182 9.03 33.42 55.77
N GLU A 183 10.31 33.39 55.34
CA GLU A 183 10.75 32.56 54.20
C GLU A 183 10.47 31.07 54.41
N GLU A 184 10.72 30.54 55.60
CA GLU A 184 10.49 29.12 55.90
C GLU A 184 8.99 28.78 55.91
N LYS A 185 8.15 29.63 56.51
CA LYS A 185 6.68 29.50 56.45
C LYS A 185 6.15 29.55 55.02
N GLN A 186 6.72 30.40 54.16
CA GLN A 186 6.35 30.47 52.75
C GLN A 186 6.77 29.22 51.96
N LYS A 187 7.91 28.60 52.29
CA LYS A 187 8.35 27.34 51.64
C LYS A 187 7.39 26.20 51.96
N LYS A 188 7.06 25.97 53.25
CA LYS A 188 6.15 24.90 53.69
C LYS A 188 4.76 25.01 53.04
N LYS A 189 4.17 26.21 52.99
CA LYS A 189 2.90 26.45 52.27
C LYS A 189 2.98 26.12 50.77
N LYS A 190 4.09 26.47 50.09
CA LYS A 190 4.30 26.15 48.67
C LYS A 190 4.46 24.64 48.42
N GLU A 191 5.05 23.91 49.37
CA GLU A 191 5.19 22.45 49.31
C GLU A 191 3.83 21.75 49.52
N GLU A 192 3.06 22.15 50.53
CA GLU A 192 1.68 21.69 50.76
C GLU A 192 0.78 21.93 49.54
N GLU A 193 0.80 23.14 48.99
CA GLU A 193 0.09 23.45 47.74
C GLU A 193 0.53 22.56 46.57
N ALA A 194 1.84 22.31 46.43
CA ALA A 194 2.37 21.48 45.35
C ALA A 194 1.95 20.00 45.49
N ILE A 195 1.85 19.49 46.70
CA ILE A 195 1.31 18.15 46.99
C ILE A 195 -0.19 18.12 46.62
N LEU A 196 -0.99 19.06 47.12
CA LEU A 196 -2.43 19.14 46.84
C LEU A 196 -2.72 19.28 45.34
N LYS A 197 -1.90 20.05 44.61
CA LYS A 197 -1.96 20.20 43.15
C LYS A 197 -1.62 18.89 42.43
N LYS A 198 -0.59 18.15 42.87
CA LYS A 198 -0.22 16.82 42.34
C LYS A 198 -1.33 15.78 42.56
N GLU A 199 -2.00 15.79 43.71
CA GLU A 199 -3.10 14.86 44.00
C GLU A 199 -4.36 15.17 43.19
N LYS A 200 -4.76 16.44 43.13
CA LYS A 200 -5.86 16.89 42.26
C LYS A 200 -5.59 16.57 40.78
N ALA A 201 -4.34 16.66 40.32
CA ALA A 201 -3.94 16.22 38.98
C ALA A 201 -4.05 14.69 38.79
N LYS A 202 -3.55 13.88 39.75
CA LYS A 202 -3.69 12.41 39.72
C LYS A 202 -5.16 11.97 39.69
N ALA A 203 -6.03 12.62 40.47
CA ALA A 203 -7.47 12.34 40.49
C ALA A 203 -8.13 12.69 39.14
N LYS A 204 -7.87 13.89 38.59
CA LYS A 204 -8.34 14.27 37.25
C LYS A 204 -7.86 13.29 36.18
N TRP A 205 -6.62 12.82 36.23
CA TRP A 205 -6.07 11.87 35.25
C TRP A 205 -6.68 10.46 35.36
N LYS A 206 -6.95 9.97 36.58
CA LYS A 206 -7.72 8.72 36.79
C LYS A 206 -9.12 8.82 36.18
N ASN A 207 -9.83 9.92 36.43
CA ASN A 207 -11.18 10.14 35.90
C ASN A 207 -11.16 10.28 34.37
N PHE A 208 -10.19 11.01 33.81
CA PHE A 208 -9.98 11.10 32.36
C PHE A 208 -9.71 9.73 31.72
N LYS A 209 -8.85 8.89 32.34
CA LYS A 209 -8.55 7.53 31.85
C LYS A 209 -9.76 6.59 31.90
N ASN A 210 -10.61 6.72 32.92
CA ASN A 210 -11.86 5.95 33.01
C ASN A 210 -12.88 6.44 31.96
N ASN A 211 -13.05 7.75 31.82
CA ASN A 211 -13.95 8.33 30.81
C ASN A 211 -13.50 8.02 29.38
N SER A 212 -12.20 8.07 29.08
CA SER A 212 -11.69 7.69 27.76
C SER A 212 -11.81 6.19 27.48
N LYS A 213 -11.67 5.32 28.50
CA LYS A 213 -11.97 3.88 28.38
C LYS A 213 -13.45 3.64 28.09
N GLN A 214 -14.36 4.31 28.81
CA GLN A 214 -15.81 4.20 28.55
C GLN A 214 -16.19 4.77 27.18
N PHE A 215 -15.62 5.91 26.79
CA PHE A 215 -15.78 6.48 25.45
C PHE A 215 -15.32 5.51 24.37
N TYR A 216 -14.14 4.88 24.52
CA TYR A 216 -13.65 3.89 23.57
C TYR A 216 -14.52 2.63 23.50
N ILE A 217 -15.04 2.13 24.63
CA ILE A 217 -15.99 1.01 24.66
C ILE A 217 -17.30 1.38 23.94
N ASN A 218 -17.86 2.57 24.21
CA ASN A 218 -19.07 3.04 23.57
C ASN A 218 -18.87 3.30 22.06
N LEU A 219 -17.72 3.84 21.67
CA LEU A 219 -17.34 4.04 20.26
C LEU A 219 -17.18 2.70 19.54
N LYS A 220 -16.49 1.73 20.14
CA LYS A 220 -16.34 0.36 19.62
C LYS A 220 -17.70 -0.32 19.46
N ASN A 221 -18.56 -0.24 20.47
CA ASN A 221 -19.88 -0.87 20.43
C ASN A 221 -20.79 -0.23 19.35
N LYS A 222 -20.77 1.10 19.21
CA LYS A 222 -21.45 1.80 18.10
C LYS A 222 -20.90 1.40 16.74
N CYS A 223 -19.57 1.34 16.59
CA CYS A 223 -18.90 0.94 15.35
C CYS A 223 -19.23 -0.52 14.94
N ILE A 224 -19.26 -1.45 15.90
CA ILE A 224 -19.70 -2.84 15.67
C ILE A 224 -21.18 -2.88 15.28
N HIS A 225 -22.03 -2.06 15.89
CA HIS A 225 -23.45 -2.01 15.55
C HIS A 225 -23.68 -1.44 14.14
N SER A 226 -23.00 -0.35 13.75
CA SER A 226 -23.04 0.16 12.37
C SER A 226 -22.47 -0.82 11.36
N LEU A 227 -21.39 -1.56 11.69
CA LEU A 227 -20.83 -2.60 10.82
C LEU A 227 -21.84 -3.73 10.60
N LYS A 228 -22.52 -4.19 11.67
CA LYS A 228 -23.61 -5.17 11.57
C LYS A 228 -24.76 -4.66 10.70
N LEU A 229 -25.15 -3.39 10.84
CA LEU A 229 -26.21 -2.78 10.02
C LEU A 229 -25.81 -2.75 8.53
N VAL A 230 -24.57 -2.36 8.20
CA VAL A 230 -24.04 -2.40 6.83
C VAL A 230 -24.03 -3.83 6.26
N ILE A 231 -23.62 -4.82 7.06
CA ILE A 231 -23.67 -6.24 6.65
C ILE A 231 -25.12 -6.71 6.39
N ILE A 232 -26.07 -6.33 7.25
CA ILE A 232 -27.50 -6.65 7.08
C ILE A 232 -28.05 -6.00 5.80
N VAL A 233 -27.75 -4.73 5.53
CA VAL A 233 -28.16 -4.04 4.30
C VAL A 233 -27.54 -4.70 3.07
N LEU A 234 -26.27 -5.11 3.12
CA LEU A 234 -25.62 -5.83 2.02
C LEU A 234 -26.27 -7.19 1.77
N LEU A 235 -26.59 -7.95 2.84
CA LEU A 235 -27.32 -9.21 2.72
C LEU A 235 -28.73 -9.02 2.13
N ILE A 236 -29.44 -7.95 2.49
CA ILE A 236 -30.74 -7.60 1.88
C ILE A 236 -30.58 -7.28 0.39
N ILE A 237 -29.56 -6.52 0.00
CA ILE A 237 -29.28 -6.21 -1.42
C ILE A 237 -28.98 -7.49 -2.21
N VAL A 238 -28.17 -8.40 -1.66
CA VAL A 238 -27.88 -9.71 -2.28
C VAL A 238 -29.16 -10.55 -2.40
N LEU A 239 -29.99 -10.60 -1.36
CA LEU A 239 -31.24 -11.36 -1.37
C LEU A 239 -32.24 -10.80 -2.40
N VAL A 240 -32.36 -9.47 -2.51
CA VAL A 240 -33.17 -8.80 -3.54
C VAL A 240 -32.63 -9.08 -4.95
N TYR A 241 -31.31 -9.06 -5.15
CA TYR A 241 -30.70 -9.45 -6.43
C TYR A 241 -30.98 -10.92 -6.78
N MET A 242 -30.89 -11.84 -5.82
CA MET A 242 -31.19 -13.27 -6.04
C MET A 242 -32.67 -13.50 -6.41
N ILE A 243 -33.61 -12.80 -5.75
CA ILE A 243 -35.04 -12.84 -6.13
C ILE A 243 -35.24 -12.27 -7.54
N LEU A 244 -34.62 -11.13 -7.85
CA LEU A 244 -34.72 -10.49 -9.16
C LEU A 244 -34.15 -11.38 -10.28
N ALA A 245 -32.99 -12.02 -10.04
CA ALA A 245 -32.39 -12.98 -10.95
C ALA A 245 -33.31 -14.21 -11.15
N PHE A 246 -33.86 -14.79 -10.08
CA PHE A 246 -34.78 -15.92 -10.17
C PHE A 246 -36.06 -15.58 -10.97
N VAL A 247 -36.63 -14.39 -10.77
CA VAL A 247 -37.78 -13.92 -11.57
C VAL A 247 -37.40 -13.73 -13.03
N LEU A 248 -36.22 -13.19 -13.32
CA LEU A 248 -35.77 -12.95 -14.70
C LEU A 248 -35.41 -14.26 -15.42
N LEU A 249 -34.77 -15.22 -14.75
CA LEU A 249 -34.46 -16.54 -15.30
C LEU A 249 -35.73 -17.32 -15.71
N ASN A 250 -36.82 -17.20 -14.92
CA ASN A 250 -38.07 -17.92 -15.20
C ASN A 250 -39.05 -17.18 -16.11
N TYR A 251 -39.11 -15.84 -16.08
CA TYR A 251 -40.19 -15.06 -16.72
C TYR A 251 -39.74 -14.02 -17.76
N SER A 252 -38.43 -13.83 -18.00
CA SER A 252 -37.91 -12.78 -18.90
C SER A 252 -38.51 -12.80 -20.32
N ASN A 253 -38.78 -13.99 -20.86
CA ASN A 253 -39.32 -14.12 -22.22
C ASN A 253 -40.75 -13.55 -22.34
N GLN A 254 -41.53 -13.49 -21.26
CA GLN A 254 -42.97 -13.18 -21.31
C GLN A 254 -43.32 -11.67 -21.31
N SER A 255 -42.49 -10.79 -20.72
CA SER A 255 -42.85 -9.36 -20.60
C SER A 255 -41.78 -8.40 -21.12
N LYS A 256 -42.24 -7.33 -21.79
CA LYS A 256 -41.39 -6.26 -22.33
C LYS A 256 -40.55 -5.56 -21.24
N PHE A 257 -41.08 -5.45 -20.02
CA PHE A 257 -40.39 -4.86 -18.88
C PHE A 257 -39.21 -5.72 -18.40
N LEU A 258 -39.40 -7.04 -18.25
CA LEU A 258 -38.31 -7.94 -17.87
C LEU A 258 -37.23 -7.99 -18.95
N ARG A 259 -37.60 -8.00 -20.25
CA ARG A 259 -36.64 -7.86 -21.36
C ARG A 259 -35.87 -6.53 -21.34
N ALA A 260 -36.46 -5.44 -20.86
CA ALA A 260 -35.75 -4.16 -20.69
C ALA A 260 -34.72 -4.22 -19.55
N ILE A 261 -34.97 -5.03 -18.51
CA ILE A 261 -34.04 -5.26 -17.40
C ILE A 261 -32.90 -6.20 -17.80
N THR A 262 -33.15 -7.32 -18.49
CA THR A 262 -32.09 -8.23 -18.97
C THR A 262 -31.14 -7.58 -19.98
N ASN A 263 -31.57 -6.48 -20.63
CA ASN A 263 -30.71 -5.67 -21.49
C ASN A 263 -29.75 -4.72 -20.74
N ARG A 264 -29.92 -4.57 -19.41
CA ARG A 264 -29.11 -3.66 -18.57
C ARG A 264 -28.38 -4.36 -17.41
N LEU A 265 -28.90 -5.50 -16.94
CA LEU A 265 -28.27 -6.31 -15.90
C LEU A 265 -27.65 -7.58 -16.50
N THR A 266 -26.38 -7.83 -16.20
CA THR A 266 -25.76 -9.14 -16.35
C THR A 266 -26.36 -10.10 -15.32
N ILE A 267 -26.86 -11.24 -15.83
CA ILE A 267 -27.55 -12.27 -15.05
C ILE A 267 -26.98 -13.60 -15.53
N PRO A 268 -26.30 -14.37 -14.66
CA PRO A 268 -25.75 -15.66 -15.05
C PRO A 268 -26.89 -16.62 -15.39
N ALA A 269 -26.83 -17.22 -16.57
CA ALA A 269 -27.75 -18.27 -17.01
C ALA A 269 -27.09 -19.66 -17.00
N ILE A 270 -25.80 -19.72 -17.35
CA ILE A 270 -25.00 -20.94 -17.30
C ILE A 270 -23.66 -20.64 -16.64
N ILE A 271 -23.20 -21.57 -15.80
CA ILE A 271 -21.87 -21.60 -15.20
C ILE A 271 -21.15 -22.85 -15.72
N SER A 272 -19.95 -22.68 -16.28
CA SER A 272 -19.14 -23.76 -16.87
C SER A 272 -17.66 -23.56 -16.52
N SER A 273 -16.80 -24.54 -16.84
CA SER A 273 -15.34 -24.41 -16.65
C SER A 273 -14.74 -23.22 -17.40
N ASP A 274 -15.30 -22.91 -18.57
CA ASP A 274 -14.75 -21.92 -19.49
C ASP A 274 -15.37 -20.54 -19.30
N GLY A 275 -16.30 -20.40 -18.35
CA GLY A 275 -16.85 -19.12 -17.93
C GLY A 275 -18.35 -19.14 -17.60
N ILE A 276 -18.88 -17.94 -17.44
CA ILE A 276 -20.29 -17.66 -17.16
C ILE A 276 -20.93 -17.08 -18.42
N MET A 277 -22.01 -17.70 -18.89
CA MET A 277 -22.84 -17.16 -19.97
C MET A 277 -24.01 -16.37 -19.39
N ASN A 278 -24.26 -15.17 -19.92
CA ASN A 278 -25.38 -14.33 -19.52
C ASN A 278 -26.70 -14.82 -20.15
N LEU A 279 -27.82 -14.55 -19.47
CA LEU A 279 -29.18 -14.85 -19.96
C LEU A 279 -29.46 -14.31 -21.37
N LYS A 280 -28.86 -13.18 -21.75
CA LYS A 280 -28.99 -12.58 -23.09
C LYS A 280 -28.21 -13.33 -24.18
N GLU A 281 -27.09 -13.99 -23.83
CA GLU A 281 -26.37 -14.89 -24.76
C GLU A 281 -27.11 -16.21 -24.90
N TYR A 282 -27.56 -16.79 -23.77
CA TYR A 282 -28.40 -17.98 -23.75
C TYR A 282 -29.67 -17.83 -24.60
N GLN A 283 -30.38 -16.72 -24.46
CA GLN A 283 -31.58 -16.40 -25.27
C GLN A 283 -31.27 -16.37 -26.77
N LYS A 284 -30.17 -15.74 -27.20
CA LYS A 284 -29.74 -15.76 -28.61
C LYS A 284 -29.45 -17.18 -29.12
N ILE A 285 -28.76 -17.99 -28.32
CA ILE A 285 -28.43 -19.38 -28.68
C ILE A 285 -29.70 -20.24 -28.76
N GLN A 286 -30.69 -20.00 -27.89
CA GLN A 286 -32.01 -20.64 -27.95
C GLN A 286 -32.82 -20.20 -29.19
N GLU A 287 -32.80 -18.91 -29.52
CA GLU A 287 -33.41 -18.37 -30.75
C GLU A 287 -32.74 -18.95 -32.01
N GLN A 288 -31.40 -19.00 -32.05
CA GLN A 288 -30.64 -19.60 -33.16
C GLN A 288 -30.92 -21.10 -33.31
N TYR A 289 -30.95 -21.85 -32.20
CA TYR A 289 -31.28 -23.27 -32.21
C TYR A 289 -32.70 -23.52 -32.76
N THR A 290 -33.70 -22.78 -32.28
CA THR A 290 -35.08 -22.92 -32.76
C THR A 290 -35.25 -22.51 -34.23
N ALA A 291 -34.53 -21.48 -34.70
CA ALA A 291 -34.50 -21.11 -36.12
C ALA A 291 -33.77 -22.13 -37.02
N SER A 292 -32.79 -22.88 -36.49
CA SER A 292 -32.00 -23.85 -37.26
C SER A 292 -32.73 -25.16 -37.58
N ASN A 293 -33.88 -25.44 -36.94
CA ASN A 293 -34.57 -26.74 -37.00
C ASN A 293 -33.68 -27.96 -36.71
N SER A 294 -32.65 -27.79 -35.87
CA SER A 294 -31.66 -28.83 -35.60
C SER A 294 -32.27 -30.09 -34.95
N THR A 295 -31.83 -31.26 -35.41
CA THR A 295 -32.13 -32.57 -34.80
C THR A 295 -31.20 -32.92 -33.64
N GLU A 296 -30.14 -32.13 -33.43
CA GLU A 296 -29.25 -32.26 -32.28
C GLU A 296 -29.97 -31.83 -30.98
N LYS A 297 -29.66 -32.46 -29.85
CA LYS A 297 -30.21 -32.02 -28.55
C LYS A 297 -29.67 -30.63 -28.20
N PHE A 298 -30.56 -29.72 -27.79
CA PHE A 298 -30.19 -28.35 -27.37
C PHE A 298 -29.01 -28.30 -26.39
N HIS A 299 -28.93 -29.23 -25.44
CA HIS A 299 -27.81 -29.33 -24.49
C HIS A 299 -26.44 -29.49 -25.19
N THR A 300 -26.36 -30.34 -26.21
CA THR A 300 -25.13 -30.59 -26.98
C THR A 300 -24.83 -29.40 -27.92
N TYR A 301 -25.84 -28.83 -28.57
CA TYR A 301 -25.70 -27.61 -29.37
C TYR A 301 -25.16 -26.43 -28.54
N LEU A 302 -25.70 -26.23 -27.34
CA LEU A 302 -25.29 -25.21 -26.39
C LEU A 302 -23.87 -25.45 -25.85
N ALA A 303 -23.50 -26.69 -25.54
CA ALA A 303 -22.12 -27.04 -25.22
C ALA A 303 -21.16 -26.70 -26.36
N LYS A 304 -21.49 -27.03 -27.62
CA LYS A 304 -20.71 -26.64 -28.80
C LYS A 304 -20.53 -25.12 -28.91
N GLN A 305 -21.57 -24.32 -28.64
CA GLN A 305 -21.45 -22.85 -28.67
C GLN A 305 -20.51 -22.31 -27.57
N ILE A 306 -20.49 -22.93 -26.38
CA ILE A 306 -19.55 -22.57 -25.31
C ILE A 306 -18.11 -22.91 -25.72
N ILE A 307 -17.87 -24.10 -26.26
CA ILE A 307 -16.55 -24.56 -26.73
C ILE A 307 -16.07 -23.72 -27.93
N LEU A 308 -16.96 -23.37 -28.86
CA LEU A 308 -16.66 -22.49 -29.99
C LEU A 308 -16.22 -21.10 -29.50
N ASN A 309 -16.90 -20.53 -28.50
CA ASN A 309 -16.54 -19.24 -27.91
C ASN A 309 -15.18 -19.31 -27.16
N LYS A 310 -14.90 -20.42 -26.46
CA LYS A 310 -13.57 -20.70 -25.87
C LYS A 310 -12.48 -20.74 -26.94
N LEU A 311 -12.74 -21.38 -28.08
CA LEU A 311 -11.80 -21.45 -29.21
C LEU A 311 -11.57 -20.06 -29.82
N PHE A 312 -12.62 -19.29 -30.11
CA PHE A 312 -12.50 -17.90 -30.57
C PHE A 312 -11.61 -17.06 -29.63
N LEU A 313 -11.75 -17.23 -28.31
CA LEU A 313 -10.91 -16.56 -27.31
C LEU A 313 -9.46 -17.10 -27.28
N LYS A 314 -9.24 -18.43 -27.36
CA LYS A 314 -7.87 -19.03 -27.45
C LYS A 314 -7.11 -18.50 -28.67
N TYR A 315 -7.80 -18.33 -29.79
CA TYR A 315 -7.21 -17.96 -31.08
C TYR A 315 -7.28 -16.47 -31.44
N SER A 316 -7.95 -15.65 -30.63
CA SER A 316 -8.19 -14.22 -30.89
C SER A 316 -8.82 -13.94 -32.27
N THR A 317 -9.68 -14.86 -32.73
CA THR A 317 -10.42 -14.76 -34.00
C THR A 317 -11.92 -14.79 -33.75
N SER A 318 -12.71 -14.31 -34.71
CA SER A 318 -14.18 -14.42 -34.72
C SER A 318 -14.70 -15.12 -35.97
N ASP A 319 -13.81 -15.69 -36.79
CA ASP A 319 -14.13 -16.39 -38.02
C ASP A 319 -13.98 -17.92 -37.87
N ILE A 320 -14.92 -18.66 -38.46
CA ILE A 320 -15.00 -20.12 -38.35
C ILE A 320 -13.95 -20.79 -39.25
N ASP A 321 -13.64 -20.21 -40.41
CA ASP A 321 -12.64 -20.81 -41.31
C ASP A 321 -11.21 -20.55 -40.81
N SER A 322 -10.94 -19.36 -40.26
CA SER A 322 -9.77 -19.08 -39.41
C SER A 322 -9.60 -20.11 -38.29
N LEU A 323 -10.66 -20.45 -37.54
CA LEU A 323 -10.58 -21.46 -36.49
C LEU A 323 -10.20 -22.85 -37.04
N LYS A 324 -10.74 -23.26 -38.19
CA LYS A 324 -10.40 -24.56 -38.79
C LYS A 324 -8.92 -24.64 -39.15
N GLU A 325 -8.36 -23.59 -39.73
CA GLU A 325 -6.93 -23.55 -40.09
C GLU A 325 -6.03 -23.54 -38.85
N GLN A 326 -6.43 -22.84 -37.77
CA GLN A 326 -5.63 -22.76 -36.55
C GLN A 326 -5.67 -24.07 -35.73
N ILE A 327 -6.82 -24.74 -35.65
CA ILE A 327 -6.98 -26.00 -34.89
C ILE A 327 -6.14 -27.15 -35.45
N ILE A 328 -5.85 -27.16 -36.76
CA ILE A 328 -4.94 -28.13 -37.39
C ILE A 328 -3.54 -28.13 -36.74
N TYR A 329 -3.06 -26.97 -36.30
CA TYR A 329 -1.73 -26.80 -35.69
C TYR A 329 -1.76 -26.77 -34.15
N ASP A 330 -2.92 -27.03 -33.53
CA ASP A 330 -3.05 -27.08 -32.07
C ASP A 330 -2.43 -28.36 -31.51
N GLU A 331 -1.28 -28.23 -30.84
CA GLU A 331 -0.59 -29.34 -30.18
C GLU A 331 -1.43 -29.99 -29.08
N GLU A 332 -2.34 -29.25 -28.42
CA GLU A 332 -3.19 -29.80 -27.36
C GLU A 332 -4.30 -30.69 -27.95
N ILE A 333 -4.96 -30.24 -29.03
CA ILE A 333 -6.03 -30.99 -29.69
C ILE A 333 -5.46 -32.17 -30.48
N ASN A 334 -4.40 -31.95 -31.27
CA ASN A 334 -3.82 -32.98 -32.13
C ASN A 334 -2.74 -33.84 -31.44
N PHE A 335 -2.60 -33.72 -30.12
CA PHE A 335 -1.67 -34.51 -29.31
C PHE A 335 -1.74 -36.02 -29.61
N ALA A 336 -2.95 -36.58 -29.74
CA ALA A 336 -3.14 -38.01 -30.01
C ALA A 336 -2.73 -38.42 -31.44
N PRO A 337 -3.20 -37.76 -32.53
CA PRO A 337 -2.65 -37.92 -33.88
C PRO A 337 -1.11 -37.78 -33.95
N TYR A 338 -0.56 -36.71 -33.38
CA TYR A 338 0.87 -36.41 -33.42
C TYR A 338 1.72 -37.47 -32.70
N ASN A 339 1.30 -37.92 -31.52
CA ASN A 339 1.98 -39.01 -30.82
C ASN A 339 1.90 -40.34 -31.58
N ARG A 340 0.79 -40.62 -32.28
CA ARG A 340 0.65 -41.85 -33.10
C ARG A 340 1.62 -41.81 -34.28
N ILE A 341 1.71 -40.71 -35.03
CA ILE A 341 2.66 -40.60 -36.16
C ILE A 341 4.12 -40.59 -35.66
N SER A 342 4.41 -39.94 -34.53
CA SER A 342 5.72 -39.94 -33.88
C SER A 342 6.17 -41.35 -33.44
N LYS A 343 5.25 -42.16 -32.88
CA LYS A 343 5.52 -43.57 -32.53
C LYS A 343 5.77 -44.43 -33.77
N ILE A 344 5.04 -44.20 -34.87
CA ILE A 344 5.28 -44.88 -36.15
C ILE A 344 6.66 -44.51 -36.72
N LYS A 345 7.05 -43.23 -36.73
CA LYS A 345 8.38 -42.80 -37.19
C LYS A 345 9.53 -43.47 -36.43
N LYS A 346 9.44 -43.54 -35.09
CA LYS A 346 10.43 -44.21 -34.25
C LYS A 346 10.57 -45.67 -34.63
N LEU A 347 9.47 -46.40 -34.72
CA LEU A 347 9.49 -47.82 -35.12
C LEU A 347 10.00 -48.04 -36.56
N ILE A 348 9.72 -47.14 -37.51
CA ILE A 348 10.32 -47.21 -38.86
C ILE A 348 11.86 -47.03 -38.79
N THR A 349 12.33 -46.13 -37.92
CA THR A 349 13.76 -45.84 -37.71
C THR A 349 14.48 -46.98 -36.98
N GLU A 350 13.78 -47.67 -36.08
CA GLU A 350 14.29 -48.79 -35.26
C GLU A 350 14.22 -50.14 -35.99
N GLU A 351 13.11 -50.46 -36.68
CA GLU A 351 12.93 -51.71 -37.43
C GLU A 351 13.52 -51.67 -38.85
N GLY A 352 13.79 -50.48 -39.40
CA GLY A 352 14.36 -50.27 -40.74
C GLY A 352 13.46 -50.68 -41.92
N ASN A 353 12.22 -51.11 -41.68
CA ASN A 353 11.30 -51.62 -42.70
C ASN A 353 9.98 -50.85 -42.72
N PHE A 354 9.94 -49.77 -43.51
CA PHE A 354 8.78 -48.89 -43.65
C PHE A 354 7.47 -49.68 -43.89
N ILE A 355 7.45 -50.58 -44.87
CA ILE A 355 6.23 -51.29 -45.30
C ILE A 355 5.65 -52.15 -44.16
N LYS A 356 6.51 -52.87 -43.43
CA LYS A 356 6.11 -53.73 -42.31
C LYS A 356 5.59 -52.92 -41.12
N THR A 357 6.24 -51.82 -40.76
CA THR A 357 5.82 -50.96 -39.64
C THR A 357 4.55 -50.18 -39.99
N ALA A 358 4.47 -49.65 -41.21
CA ALA A 358 3.32 -48.91 -41.74
C ALA A 358 2.05 -49.76 -41.75
N SER A 359 2.08 -50.93 -42.41
CA SER A 359 0.93 -51.84 -42.56
C SER A 359 0.40 -52.42 -41.23
N LYS A 360 1.19 -52.34 -40.16
CA LYS A 360 0.80 -52.78 -38.81
C LYS A 360 0.13 -51.67 -37.98
N LEU A 361 0.33 -50.38 -38.32
CA LEU A 361 0.04 -49.26 -37.41
C LEU A 361 -0.73 -48.08 -38.01
N GLY A 362 -0.83 -47.98 -39.34
CA GLY A 362 -1.52 -46.90 -40.02
C GLY A 362 -2.02 -47.29 -41.41
N ASP A 363 -2.83 -46.41 -42.00
CA ASP A 363 -3.37 -46.61 -43.34
C ASP A 363 -2.27 -46.26 -44.35
N VAL A 364 -1.90 -47.26 -45.18
CA VAL A 364 -0.75 -47.17 -46.10
C VAL A 364 -1.20 -46.80 -47.50
N GLY A 365 -0.79 -45.62 -47.95
CA GLY A 365 -0.97 -45.15 -49.32
C GLY A 365 0.26 -45.38 -50.19
N GLN A 366 0.05 -45.20 -51.49
CA GLN A 366 1.10 -45.06 -52.50
C GLN A 366 0.75 -43.88 -53.41
N ALA A 367 1.76 -43.12 -53.83
CA ALA A 367 1.61 -41.97 -54.71
C ALA A 367 2.85 -41.81 -55.60
N THR A 368 2.67 -41.24 -56.79
CA THR A 368 3.77 -40.81 -57.66
C THR A 368 3.64 -39.31 -57.85
N VAL A 369 4.54 -38.55 -57.25
CA VAL A 369 4.57 -37.08 -57.32
C VAL A 369 5.41 -36.67 -58.52
N TYR A 370 4.87 -35.81 -59.38
CA TYR A 370 5.54 -35.33 -60.59
C TYR A 370 6.03 -33.88 -60.41
N ARG A 371 7.21 -33.55 -60.93
CA ARG A 371 7.83 -32.21 -60.81
C ARG A 371 7.05 -31.09 -61.48
N ASN A 372 6.15 -31.43 -62.40
CA ASN A 372 5.24 -30.51 -63.09
C ASN A 372 3.81 -30.52 -62.51
N LYS A 373 3.56 -31.25 -61.42
CA LYS A 373 2.26 -31.37 -60.73
C LYS A 373 2.44 -31.53 -59.22
N LEU A 374 2.96 -30.48 -58.59
CA LEU A 374 3.09 -30.43 -57.13
C LEU A 374 1.72 -30.25 -56.45
N ASP A 375 0.74 -29.64 -57.13
CA ASP A 375 -0.59 -29.39 -56.57
C ASP A 375 -1.47 -30.67 -56.46
N ASP A 376 -1.05 -31.80 -57.05
CA ASP A 376 -1.79 -33.08 -56.99
C ASP A 376 -1.84 -33.67 -55.55
N TYR A 377 -0.93 -33.29 -54.64
CA TYR A 377 -0.87 -33.80 -53.26
C TYR A 377 -0.36 -32.74 -52.26
N GLU A 378 -1.02 -32.58 -51.10
CA GLU A 378 -0.63 -31.57 -50.08
C GLU A 378 0.83 -31.68 -49.60
N PHE A 379 1.40 -32.88 -49.57
CA PHE A 379 2.77 -33.19 -49.12
C PHE A 379 3.81 -33.15 -50.26
N ALA A 380 3.42 -32.84 -51.50
CA ALA A 380 4.26 -33.05 -52.68
C ALA A 380 5.63 -32.34 -52.61
N ASN A 381 5.64 -31.11 -52.09
CA ASN A 381 6.84 -30.29 -51.98
C ASN A 381 7.88 -30.92 -51.03
N ASP A 382 7.45 -31.49 -49.91
CA ASP A 382 8.32 -32.07 -48.89
C ASP A 382 8.90 -33.43 -49.30
N VAL A 383 8.25 -34.15 -50.22
CA VAL A 383 8.66 -35.50 -50.65
C VAL A 383 9.49 -35.52 -51.93
N ILE A 384 9.42 -34.49 -52.77
CA ILE A 384 9.95 -34.57 -54.13
C ILE A 384 11.48 -34.59 -54.22
N ASP A 385 12.19 -34.14 -53.17
CA ASP A 385 13.64 -34.17 -53.09
C ASP A 385 14.22 -35.33 -52.25
N LEU A 386 13.37 -36.15 -51.60
CA LEU A 386 13.77 -37.42 -50.96
C LEU A 386 14.55 -38.32 -51.92
N LYS A 387 15.63 -38.93 -51.45
CA LYS A 387 16.43 -39.90 -52.22
C LYS A 387 15.76 -41.26 -52.25
N LYS A 388 16.17 -42.13 -53.18
CA LYS A 388 15.71 -43.52 -53.23
C LYS A 388 16.09 -44.26 -51.94
N ASN A 389 15.13 -44.96 -51.36
CA ASN A 389 15.12 -45.60 -50.04
C ASN A 389 15.19 -44.63 -48.84
N GLU A 390 15.01 -43.32 -49.03
CA GLU A 390 14.94 -42.33 -47.95
C GLU A 390 13.50 -42.21 -47.40
N THR A 391 13.38 -42.02 -46.09
CA THR A 391 12.11 -41.78 -45.38
C THR A 391 12.08 -40.35 -44.88
N SER A 392 10.96 -39.66 -45.03
CA SER A 392 10.79 -38.27 -44.59
C SER A 392 10.78 -38.10 -43.07
N ASP A 393 10.92 -36.85 -42.64
CA ASP A 393 10.42 -36.41 -41.34
C ASP A 393 8.87 -36.42 -41.32
N ILE A 394 8.26 -36.02 -40.19
CA ILE A 394 6.79 -35.90 -40.11
C ILE A 394 6.40 -34.64 -40.87
N ILE A 395 5.67 -34.82 -41.97
CA ILE A 395 5.11 -33.74 -42.77
C ILE A 395 3.75 -33.38 -42.17
N VAL A 396 3.48 -32.10 -41.96
CA VAL A 396 2.23 -31.59 -41.38
C VAL A 396 1.48 -30.81 -42.44
N THR A 397 0.29 -31.27 -42.83
CA THR A 397 -0.55 -30.62 -43.83
C THR A 397 -1.93 -30.25 -43.25
N LYS A 398 -2.81 -29.66 -44.07
CA LYS A 398 -4.17 -29.31 -43.62
C LYS A 398 -4.99 -30.54 -43.27
N SER A 399 -4.90 -31.60 -44.09
CA SER A 399 -5.64 -32.85 -43.86
C SER A 399 -5.09 -33.70 -42.70
N GLY A 400 -3.76 -33.80 -42.54
CA GLY A 400 -3.18 -34.66 -41.52
C GLY A 400 -1.66 -34.62 -41.39
N TYR A 401 -1.15 -35.64 -40.69
CA TYR A 401 0.26 -35.94 -40.59
C TYR A 401 0.63 -37.06 -41.56
N TYR A 402 1.76 -36.88 -42.24
CA TYR A 402 2.31 -37.85 -43.20
C TYR A 402 3.74 -38.26 -42.82
N ILE A 403 4.09 -39.51 -43.11
CA ILE A 403 5.48 -39.94 -43.30
C ILE A 403 5.55 -40.65 -44.64
N ALA A 404 6.42 -40.21 -45.53
CA ALA A 404 6.65 -40.80 -46.84
C ALA A 404 7.97 -41.58 -46.89
N HIS A 405 8.02 -42.63 -47.70
CA HIS A 405 9.21 -43.38 -48.03
C HIS A 405 9.33 -43.51 -49.55
N CYS A 406 10.41 -42.98 -50.12
CA CYS A 406 10.67 -43.05 -51.55
C CYS A 406 11.24 -44.42 -51.91
N PHE A 407 10.45 -45.25 -52.59
CA PHE A 407 10.91 -46.55 -53.09
C PHE A 407 11.47 -46.47 -54.51
N ASP A 408 11.11 -45.45 -55.30
CA ASP A 408 11.71 -45.19 -56.60
C ASP A 408 11.73 -43.69 -56.96
N LYS A 409 12.72 -43.29 -57.75
CA LYS A 409 12.93 -41.89 -58.15
C LYS A 409 13.55 -41.78 -59.53
N ASN A 410 12.90 -40.98 -60.37
CA ASN A 410 13.33 -40.62 -61.72
C ASN A 410 13.63 -39.11 -61.81
N SER A 411 14.04 -38.64 -62.98
CA SER A 411 14.32 -37.22 -63.26
C SER A 411 13.08 -36.31 -63.11
N GLU A 412 11.89 -36.86 -63.36
CA GLU A 412 10.62 -36.12 -63.45
C GLU A 412 9.62 -36.48 -62.34
N SER A 413 9.78 -37.64 -61.69
CA SER A 413 8.81 -38.15 -60.71
C SER A 413 9.48 -38.91 -59.55
N THR A 414 8.81 -38.87 -58.39
CA THR A 414 9.20 -39.59 -57.17
C THR A 414 8.04 -40.47 -56.72
N SER A 415 8.26 -41.78 -56.65
CA SER A 415 7.26 -42.76 -56.22
C SER A 415 7.47 -43.12 -54.76
N ILE A 416 6.44 -42.87 -53.97
CA ILE A 416 6.44 -43.00 -52.51
C ILE A 416 5.37 -43.99 -52.05
N SER A 417 5.64 -44.64 -50.91
CA SER A 417 4.58 -45.13 -50.04
C SER A 417 4.50 -44.23 -48.81
N TYR A 418 3.30 -43.97 -48.29
CA TYR A 418 3.12 -43.07 -47.16
C TYR A 418 2.19 -43.66 -46.10
N VAL A 419 2.42 -43.28 -44.84
CA VAL A 419 1.46 -43.44 -43.75
C VAL A 419 0.76 -42.10 -43.57
N TYR A 420 -0.57 -42.13 -43.48
CA TYR A 420 -1.40 -40.97 -43.18
C TYR A 420 -2.08 -41.12 -41.82
N ILE A 421 -2.17 -40.02 -41.07
CA ILE A 421 -3.02 -39.90 -39.88
C ILE A 421 -3.77 -38.56 -39.95
N PRO A 422 -5.11 -38.55 -40.01
CA PRO A 422 -5.88 -37.31 -40.11
C PRO A 422 -5.79 -36.46 -38.84
N ASN A 423 -5.82 -35.14 -39.02
CA ASN A 423 -6.00 -34.16 -37.95
C ASN A 423 -7.41 -34.29 -37.32
N ILE A 424 -7.61 -33.71 -36.14
CA ILE A 424 -8.96 -33.55 -35.57
C ILE A 424 -9.58 -32.28 -36.16
N SER A 425 -10.61 -32.41 -37.00
CA SER A 425 -11.33 -31.24 -37.52
C SER A 425 -12.12 -30.52 -36.42
N LEU A 426 -12.41 -29.23 -36.62
CA LEU A 426 -13.23 -28.42 -35.73
C LEU A 426 -14.57 -29.11 -35.40
N GLU A 427 -15.25 -29.66 -36.40
CA GLU A 427 -16.56 -30.31 -36.25
C GLU A 427 -16.47 -31.56 -35.38
N LYS A 428 -15.40 -32.35 -35.55
CA LYS A 428 -15.14 -33.54 -34.74
C LYS A 428 -14.76 -33.17 -33.31
N TYR A 429 -13.85 -32.21 -33.12
CA TYR A 429 -13.46 -31.72 -31.80
C TYR A 429 -14.67 -31.19 -31.02
N LEU A 430 -15.48 -30.33 -31.66
CA LEU A 430 -16.73 -29.82 -31.10
C LEU A 430 -17.70 -30.96 -30.74
N TYR A 431 -17.84 -31.99 -31.58
CA TYR A 431 -18.71 -33.14 -31.28
C TYR A 431 -18.20 -33.93 -30.07
N ASP A 432 -16.97 -34.43 -30.11
CA ASP A 432 -16.38 -35.29 -29.08
C ASP A 432 -16.34 -34.57 -27.71
N GLU A 433 -15.91 -33.31 -27.68
CA GLU A 433 -15.85 -32.48 -26.47
C GLU A 433 -17.26 -32.14 -25.94
N SER A 434 -18.21 -31.78 -26.81
CA SER A 434 -19.59 -31.44 -26.38
C SER A 434 -20.36 -32.59 -25.74
N MET A 435 -19.97 -33.84 -25.99
CA MET A 435 -20.55 -35.02 -25.35
C MET A 435 -19.99 -35.27 -23.94
N MET A 436 -18.86 -34.66 -23.58
CA MET A 436 -18.23 -34.73 -22.25
C MET A 436 -18.32 -33.41 -21.48
N TYR A 437 -18.77 -32.32 -22.13
CA TYR A 437 -18.84 -31.00 -21.54
C TYR A 437 -19.90 -30.88 -20.44
N ASN A 438 -19.47 -30.49 -19.24
CA ASN A 438 -20.34 -30.35 -18.09
C ASN A 438 -20.55 -28.87 -17.74
N TYR A 439 -21.81 -28.44 -17.62
CA TYR A 439 -22.19 -27.10 -17.22
C TYR A 439 -23.42 -27.09 -16.32
N TRP A 440 -23.52 -26.10 -15.44
CA TRP A 440 -24.67 -25.90 -14.57
C TRP A 440 -25.59 -24.82 -15.17
N SER A 441 -26.82 -25.21 -15.53
CA SER A 441 -27.86 -24.26 -15.91
C SER A 441 -28.57 -23.69 -14.69
N LEU A 442 -28.76 -22.37 -14.68
CA LEU A 442 -29.66 -21.64 -13.78
C LEU A 442 -31.01 -21.32 -14.44
N VAL A 443 -31.14 -21.61 -15.74
CA VAL A 443 -32.40 -21.53 -16.50
C VAL A 443 -33.05 -22.92 -16.53
N ASN A 444 -34.37 -22.97 -16.32
CA ASN A 444 -35.16 -24.18 -16.52
C ASN A 444 -35.30 -24.48 -18.02
N PHE A 445 -35.14 -25.76 -18.40
CA PHE A 445 -35.23 -26.25 -19.77
C PHE A 445 -36.69 -26.48 -20.21
#